data_AF-A0A7X8THF9-F1
#
_entry.id   AF-A0A7X8THF9-F1
#
_cell.length_a   1.000
_cell.length_b   1.000
_cell.length_c   1.000
_cell.angle_alpha   90.00
_cell.angle_beta   90.00
_cell.angle_gamma   90.00
#
_symmetry.space_group_name_H-M   'P 1'
#
loop_
_entity.id
_entity.type
_entity.pdbx_description
1 polymer ?
#
loop_
_entity_poly.entity_id
_entity_poly.type
_entity_poly.pdbx_seq_one_letter_code
_entity_poly.pdbx_strand_id
1 'polypeptide(L)'
;MGTSTVSLKAAIERGGFYPSLVHHTVTDALDGREPTHQIVHVDTHFDMEEVHRHITVLVLAEEVMVVAHLDDHDIYEGEPGTFSHQDSAARSGSEVVARISTEVVPVARIRSLILSEVHRKPDDFRPDRGLAEVTLNINWTGGARFDSMPADCGNPECMADHGDTGSVVPEDITLRIAATAEGDTAVEEARSFVRALRRATIKHG
;
A
#
# COMPACT_ATOMS: atom_id res chain seq x y z
N MET A 1 -25.69 -5.24 -6.35
CA MET A 1 -24.28 -4.78 -6.42
C MET A 1 -23.53 -5.51 -5.34
N GLY A 2 -22.47 -6.24 -5.67
CA GLY A 2 -21.74 -7.03 -4.66
C GLY A 2 -21.00 -6.10 -3.71
N THR A 3 -21.19 -6.29 -2.42
CA THR A 3 -20.25 -5.86 -1.38
C THR A 3 -19.12 -6.88 -1.30
N SER A 4 -17.99 -6.52 -0.68
CA SER A 4 -17.00 -7.50 -0.26
C SER A 4 -17.67 -8.61 0.56
N THR A 5 -17.21 -9.84 0.39
CA THR A 5 -17.70 -11.00 1.15
C THR A 5 -17.13 -11.04 2.56
N VAL A 6 -16.04 -10.29 2.81
CA VAL A 6 -15.38 -10.15 4.10
C VAL A 6 -15.65 -8.74 4.63
N SER A 7 -15.94 -8.60 5.93
CA SER A 7 -16.11 -7.28 6.55
C SER A 7 -14.77 -6.56 6.67
N LEU A 8 -14.78 -5.22 6.75
CA LEU A 8 -13.58 -4.43 6.96
C LEU A 8 -12.81 -4.89 8.21
N LYS A 9 -13.53 -5.13 9.32
CA LYS A 9 -12.96 -5.64 10.57
C LYS A 9 -12.24 -6.98 10.38
N ALA A 10 -12.90 -7.95 9.74
CA ALA A 10 -12.31 -9.27 9.51
C ALA A 10 -11.09 -9.20 8.59
N ALA A 11 -11.10 -8.31 7.58
CA ALA A 11 -9.95 -8.09 6.70
C ALA A 11 -8.75 -7.48 7.47
N ILE A 12 -8.99 -6.52 8.37
CA ILE A 12 -7.96 -5.90 9.23
C ILE A 12 -7.41 -6.92 10.25
N GLU A 13 -8.29 -7.70 10.90
CA GLU A 13 -7.90 -8.76 11.83
C GLU A 13 -7.01 -9.81 11.17
N ARG A 14 -7.32 -10.18 9.92
CA ARG A 14 -6.49 -11.10 9.11
C ARG A 14 -5.09 -10.54 8.82
N GLY A 15 -4.94 -9.23 8.66
CA GLY A 15 -3.63 -8.58 8.49
C GLY A 15 -2.77 -8.62 9.77
N GLY A 16 -3.41 -8.59 10.94
CA GLY A 16 -2.75 -8.89 12.22
C GLY A 16 -1.65 -7.90 12.64
N PHE A 17 -1.64 -6.68 12.09
CA PHE A 17 -0.70 -5.62 12.48
C PHE A 17 -1.47 -4.47 13.12
N TYR A 18 -1.37 -4.34 14.45
CA TYR A 18 -2.14 -3.41 15.28
C TYR A 18 -3.65 -3.31 14.93
N PRO A 19 -4.38 -4.44 14.82
CA PRO A 19 -5.71 -4.46 14.21
C PRO A 19 -6.73 -3.57 14.91
N SER A 20 -6.67 -3.44 16.24
CA SER A 20 -7.56 -2.56 17.00
C SER A 20 -7.33 -1.08 16.68
N LEU A 21 -6.06 -0.66 16.57
CA LEU A 21 -5.68 0.71 16.22
C LEU A 21 -6.10 1.02 14.79
N VAL A 22 -5.71 0.16 13.85
CA VAL A 22 -6.07 0.31 12.43
C VAL A 22 -7.58 0.37 12.25
N HIS A 23 -8.33 -0.56 12.84
CA HIS A 23 -9.79 -0.57 12.73
C HIS A 23 -10.43 0.69 13.33
N HIS A 24 -9.97 1.13 14.50
CA HIS A 24 -10.47 2.37 15.13
C HIS A 24 -10.25 3.57 14.22
N THR A 25 -9.02 3.80 13.77
CA THR A 25 -8.64 4.95 12.96
C THR A 25 -9.31 4.95 11.58
N VAL A 26 -9.43 3.80 10.92
CA VAL A 26 -10.15 3.70 9.64
C VAL A 26 -11.65 3.95 9.82
N THR A 27 -12.26 3.42 10.89
CA THR A 27 -13.69 3.66 11.20
C THR A 27 -13.96 5.13 11.47
N ASP A 28 -13.06 5.82 12.18
CA ASP A 28 -13.15 7.25 12.42
C ASP A 28 -13.07 8.05 11.11
N ALA A 29 -12.09 7.75 10.24
CA ALA A 29 -11.95 8.40 8.93
C ALA A 29 -13.13 8.13 7.98
N LEU A 30 -13.82 6.99 8.14
CA LEU A 30 -15.04 6.68 7.40
C LEU A 30 -16.22 7.57 7.81
N ASP A 31 -16.22 8.14 9.01
CA ASP A 31 -17.23 9.11 9.47
C ASP A 31 -18.67 8.64 9.21
N GLY A 32 -18.96 7.37 9.55
CA GLY A 32 -20.26 6.74 9.38
C GLY A 32 -20.59 6.22 7.97
N ARG A 33 -19.72 6.42 6.97
CA ARG A 33 -19.89 5.85 5.62
C ARG A 33 -19.67 4.34 5.63
N GLU A 34 -20.59 3.60 5.02
CA GLU A 34 -20.53 2.14 4.98
C GLU A 34 -19.46 1.62 3.99
N PRO A 35 -18.47 0.83 4.45
CA PRO A 35 -17.49 0.19 3.59
C PRO A 35 -18.14 -0.81 2.63
N THR A 36 -17.84 -0.67 1.33
CA THR A 36 -18.34 -1.63 0.32
C THR A 36 -17.26 -2.61 -0.14
N HIS A 37 -16.02 -2.14 -0.27
CA HIS A 37 -14.86 -2.91 -0.72
C HIS A 37 -13.62 -2.40 0.00
N GLN A 38 -12.66 -3.28 0.22
CA GLN A 38 -11.43 -2.95 0.90
C GLN A 38 -10.25 -3.79 0.40
N ILE A 39 -9.06 -3.24 0.54
CA ILE A 39 -7.78 -3.96 0.46
C ILE A 39 -7.07 -3.75 1.79
N VAL A 40 -6.58 -4.83 2.39
CA VAL A 40 -5.70 -4.78 3.56
C VAL A 40 -4.42 -5.50 3.16
N HIS A 41 -3.34 -4.75 3.00
CA HIS A 41 -2.05 -5.26 2.59
C HIS A 41 -1.04 -5.01 3.71
N VAL A 42 -0.34 -6.05 4.12
CA VAL A 42 0.73 -5.97 5.12
C VAL A 42 2.01 -6.36 4.42
N ASP A 43 2.99 -5.48 4.48
CA ASP A 43 4.32 -5.73 3.97
C ASP A 43 5.31 -5.81 5.13
N THR A 44 6.34 -6.63 4.97
CA THR A 44 7.40 -6.82 5.96
C THR A 44 8.73 -6.80 5.23
N HIS A 45 9.43 -5.68 5.34
CA HIS A 45 10.77 -5.50 4.80
C HIS A 45 11.80 -5.76 5.88
N PHE A 46 12.91 -6.37 5.48
CA PHE A 46 14.09 -6.57 6.31
C PHE A 46 15.19 -5.67 5.75
N ASP A 47 15.69 -4.72 6.54
CA ASP A 47 16.97 -4.08 6.30
C ASP A 47 18.03 -4.72 7.23
N MET A 48 19.30 -4.40 7.01
CA MET A 48 20.46 -5.03 7.66
C MET A 48 20.40 -5.04 9.20
N GLU A 49 19.60 -4.15 9.81
CA GLU A 49 19.47 -4.00 11.27
C GLU A 49 18.03 -3.97 11.80
N GLU A 50 16.99 -3.80 10.95
CA GLU A 50 15.61 -3.58 11.39
C GLU A 50 14.56 -4.30 10.52
N VAL A 51 13.44 -4.67 11.15
CA VAL A 51 12.26 -5.21 10.48
C VAL A 51 11.23 -4.09 10.36
N HIS A 52 11.00 -3.59 9.15
CA HIS A 52 9.95 -2.61 8.89
C HIS A 52 8.68 -3.32 8.47
N ARG A 53 7.71 -3.39 9.39
CA ARG A 53 6.38 -3.88 9.08
C ARG A 53 5.45 -2.69 8.88
N HIS A 54 4.69 -2.70 7.81
CA HIS A 54 3.66 -1.69 7.58
C HIS A 54 2.37 -2.32 7.07
N ILE A 55 1.26 -1.65 7.31
CA ILE A 55 -0.06 -2.03 6.83
C ILE A 55 -0.67 -0.86 6.05
N THR A 56 -1.11 -1.17 4.84
CA THR A 56 -1.85 -0.25 3.99
C THR A 56 -3.29 -0.76 3.85
N VAL A 57 -4.26 0.09 4.18
CA VAL A 57 -5.69 -0.18 4.06
C VAL A 57 -6.31 0.78 3.06
N LEU A 58 -6.97 0.24 2.05
CA LEU A 58 -7.81 1.00 1.12
C LEU A 58 -9.27 0.62 1.37
N VAL A 59 -10.16 1.60 1.50
CA VAL A 59 -11.59 1.37 1.69
C VAL A 59 -12.41 2.23 0.75
N LEU A 60 -13.27 1.63 -0.05
CA LEU A 60 -14.24 2.33 -0.88
C LEU A 60 -15.58 2.40 -0.14
N ALA A 61 -16.00 3.61 0.21
CA ALA A 61 -17.26 3.90 0.88
C ALA A 61 -17.94 5.09 0.19
N GLU A 62 -19.16 4.88 -0.30
CA GLU A 62 -19.89 5.90 -1.06
C GLU A 62 -19.06 6.51 -2.23
N GLU A 63 -18.79 7.82 -2.17
CA GLU A 63 -18.05 8.58 -3.18
C GLU A 63 -16.61 8.91 -2.75
N VAL A 64 -16.10 8.24 -1.72
CA VAL A 64 -14.72 8.41 -1.22
C VAL A 64 -13.97 7.09 -1.14
N MET A 65 -12.66 7.18 -1.32
CA MET A 65 -11.70 6.14 -0.97
C MET A 65 -10.92 6.62 0.25
N VAL A 66 -11.01 5.88 1.37
CA VAL A 66 -10.15 6.09 2.54
C VAL A 66 -8.88 5.28 2.33
N VAL A 67 -7.74 5.95 2.48
CA VAL A 67 -6.40 5.34 2.52
C VAL A 67 -5.91 5.45 3.95
N ALA A 68 -5.44 4.35 4.53
CA ALA A 68 -4.73 4.37 5.79
C ALA A 68 -3.40 3.65 5.64
N HIS A 69 -2.35 4.22 6.23
CA HIS A 69 -1.03 3.60 6.28
C HIS A 69 -0.53 3.65 7.72
N LEU A 70 -0.12 2.50 8.26
CA LEU A 70 0.52 2.41 9.56
C LEU A 70 1.86 1.70 9.44
N ASP A 71 2.87 2.30 10.04
CA ASP A 71 4.20 1.75 10.30
C ASP A 71 4.52 1.82 11.80
N ASP A 72 5.53 1.05 12.23
CA ASP A 72 6.15 1.20 13.55
C ASP A 72 7.68 1.31 13.42
N HIS A 73 8.29 1.91 14.43
CA HIS A 73 9.74 1.96 14.59
C HIS A 73 10.12 1.90 16.06
N ASP A 74 11.32 1.38 16.33
CA ASP A 74 11.94 1.40 17.64
C ASP A 74 12.50 2.80 17.92
N ILE A 75 12.07 3.43 19.01
CA ILE A 75 12.71 4.64 19.52
C ILE A 75 13.80 4.22 20.50
N TYR A 76 15.05 4.46 20.13
CA TYR A 76 16.18 4.34 21.05
C TYR A 76 16.26 5.59 21.95
N GLU A 77 16.34 5.40 23.27
CA GLU A 77 16.69 6.48 24.19
C GLU A 77 18.12 6.98 23.89
N GLY A 78 18.24 7.97 22.99
CA GLY A 78 19.54 8.49 22.55
C GLY A 78 19.56 9.40 21.31
N GLU A 79 18.41 9.71 20.70
CA GLU A 79 18.32 10.69 19.60
C GLU A 79 18.98 12.04 20.01
N PRO A 80 19.85 12.63 19.15
CA PRO A 80 20.70 13.76 19.52
C PRO A 80 19.88 15.04 19.74
N GLY A 81 19.66 15.38 21.02
CA GLY A 81 18.96 16.59 21.44
C GLY A 81 18.56 16.61 22.92
N THR A 82 18.52 15.45 23.58
CA THR A 82 18.29 15.35 25.02
C THR A 82 19.60 15.16 25.77
N PHE A 83 20.03 16.20 26.51
CA PHE A 83 21.13 16.10 27.47
C PHE A 83 20.72 15.18 28.62
N SER A 84 20.96 13.88 28.51
CA SER A 84 20.84 12.95 29.63
C SER A 84 22.10 13.06 30.49
N HIS A 85 21.93 13.57 31.71
CA HIS A 85 22.99 13.58 32.72
C HIS A 85 23.43 12.14 33.03
N GLN A 86 24.74 11.95 32.96
CA GLN A 86 25.47 10.73 33.31
C GLN A 86 25.10 10.26 34.72
N ASP A 87 24.35 9.17 34.82
CA ASP A 87 24.45 8.10 35.85
C ASP A 87 23.13 7.33 35.93
N SER A 88 22.90 6.37 35.04
CA SER A 88 21.99 5.26 35.34
C SER A 88 22.32 4.04 34.47
N ALA A 89 23.04 3.10 35.06
CA ALA A 89 23.07 1.72 34.58
C ALA A 89 21.68 1.08 34.83
N ALA A 90 20.70 1.32 33.96
CA ALA A 90 19.42 0.63 33.99
C ALA A 90 18.61 0.81 32.69
N ARG A 91 18.49 -0.30 31.94
CA ARG A 91 17.46 -0.60 30.93
C ARG A 91 17.46 0.26 29.65
N SER A 92 18.28 -0.14 28.67
CA SER A 92 17.96 0.15 27.26
C SER A 92 16.72 -0.68 26.89
N GLY A 93 15.54 -0.07 26.97
CA GLY A 93 14.34 -0.58 26.33
C GLY A 93 14.04 0.35 25.17
N SER A 94 14.08 -0.15 23.93
CA SER A 94 13.48 0.60 22.82
C SER A 94 11.96 0.66 23.08
N GLU A 95 11.38 1.85 22.94
CA GLU A 95 9.93 2.01 22.93
C GLU A 95 9.45 1.94 21.48
N VAL A 96 8.59 0.97 21.16
CA VAL A 96 8.01 0.86 19.82
C VAL A 96 6.90 1.90 19.68
N VAL A 97 7.03 2.80 18.70
CA VAL A 97 6.01 3.80 18.37
C VAL A 97 5.43 3.51 17.00
N ALA A 98 4.10 3.38 16.94
CA ALA A 98 3.36 3.23 15.71
C ALA A 98 2.83 4.59 15.21
N ARG A 99 3.02 4.89 13.93
CA ARG A 99 2.46 6.05 13.26
C ARG A 99 1.40 5.58 12.27
N ILE A 100 0.17 6.08 12.43
CA ILE A 100 -0.91 5.87 11.45
C ILE A 100 -1.32 7.18 10.81
N SER A 101 -1.47 7.16 9.49
CA SER A 101 -1.97 8.28 8.70
C SER A 101 -3.23 7.83 7.96
N THR A 102 -4.17 8.77 7.78
CA THR A 102 -5.36 8.55 6.95
C THR A 102 -5.54 9.68 5.95
N GLU A 103 -6.00 9.33 4.76
CA GLU A 103 -6.39 10.27 3.72
C GLU A 103 -7.77 9.88 3.18
N VAL A 104 -8.66 10.87 3.07
CA VAL A 104 -9.99 10.69 2.46
C VAL A 104 -9.96 11.29 1.06
N VAL A 105 -9.99 10.43 0.05
CA VAL A 105 -9.85 10.79 -1.37
C VAL A 105 -11.22 10.75 -2.04
N PRO A 106 -11.80 11.89 -2.46
CA PRO A 106 -12.98 11.87 -3.31
C PRO A 106 -12.72 11.07 -4.58
N VAL A 107 -13.63 10.17 -4.93
CA VAL A 107 -13.50 9.32 -6.13
C VAL A 107 -13.35 10.17 -7.39
N ALA A 108 -14.01 11.33 -7.45
CA ALA A 108 -13.89 12.30 -8.55
C ALA A 108 -12.49 12.91 -8.71
N ARG A 109 -11.60 12.79 -7.71
CA ARG A 109 -10.19 13.23 -7.80
C ARG A 109 -9.26 12.16 -8.34
N ILE A 110 -9.72 10.91 -8.45
CA ILE A 110 -8.89 9.83 -8.98
C ILE A 110 -8.66 10.06 -10.47
N ARG A 111 -7.42 10.36 -10.84
CA ARG A 111 -7.01 10.72 -12.20
C ARG A 111 -6.71 9.49 -13.04
N SER A 112 -6.05 8.49 -12.44
CA SER A 112 -5.71 7.25 -13.13
C SER A 112 -5.73 6.06 -12.17
N LEU A 113 -6.09 4.90 -12.73
CA LEU A 113 -6.11 3.62 -12.03
C LEU A 113 -5.66 2.52 -13.00
N ILE A 114 -4.44 2.02 -12.78
CA ILE A 114 -3.84 0.95 -13.57
C ILE A 114 -3.92 -0.35 -12.78
N LEU A 115 -4.30 -1.44 -13.45
CA LEU A 115 -4.29 -2.79 -12.90
C LEU A 115 -3.55 -3.70 -13.87
N SER A 116 -2.47 -4.30 -13.40
CA SER A 116 -1.74 -5.37 -14.07
C SER A 116 -2.09 -6.70 -13.39
N GLU A 117 -2.34 -7.73 -14.18
CA GLU A 117 -2.71 -9.07 -13.67
C GLU A 117 -1.69 -10.10 -14.19
N VAL A 118 -1.20 -10.97 -13.31
CA VAL A 118 -0.39 -12.13 -13.69
C VAL A 118 -1.26 -13.37 -13.60
N HIS A 119 -1.31 -14.17 -14.67
CA HIS A 119 -2.12 -15.38 -14.74
C HIS A 119 -1.22 -16.62 -14.85
N ARG A 120 -1.49 -17.65 -14.03
CA ARG A 120 -0.88 -18.98 -14.10
C ARG A 120 -1.49 -19.75 -15.28
N LYS A 121 -0.66 -20.52 -15.99
CA LYS A 121 -1.09 -21.40 -17.10
C LYS A 121 -1.97 -20.67 -18.15
N PRO A 122 -1.44 -19.64 -18.84
CA PRO A 122 -2.23 -18.87 -19.80
C PRO A 122 -2.85 -19.71 -20.93
N ASP A 123 -2.22 -20.84 -21.29
CA ASP A 123 -2.74 -21.77 -22.30
C ASP A 123 -4.02 -22.52 -21.87
N ASP A 124 -4.32 -22.55 -20.57
CA ASP A 124 -5.55 -23.11 -19.96
C ASP A 124 -6.26 -22.03 -19.13
N PHE A 125 -6.46 -20.86 -19.74
CA PHE A 125 -7.07 -19.71 -19.08
C PHE A 125 -8.50 -20.00 -18.60
N ARG A 126 -8.76 -19.72 -17.31
CA ARG A 126 -10.09 -19.77 -16.71
C ARG A 126 -10.39 -18.47 -15.96
N PRO A 127 -11.51 -17.79 -16.21
CA PRO A 127 -11.80 -16.50 -15.55
C PRO A 127 -11.91 -16.57 -14.02
N ASP A 128 -12.26 -17.75 -13.50
CA ASP A 128 -12.47 -18.05 -12.07
C ASP A 128 -11.24 -18.63 -11.37
N ARG A 129 -10.15 -18.89 -12.10
CA ARG A 129 -8.94 -19.53 -11.54
C ARG A 129 -7.68 -19.03 -12.20
N GLY A 130 -6.57 -19.06 -11.46
CA GLY A 130 -5.25 -18.84 -12.04
C GLY A 130 -4.78 -17.39 -12.02
N LEU A 131 -5.56 -16.46 -11.46
CA LEU A 131 -5.00 -15.14 -11.11
C LEU A 131 -3.94 -15.34 -10.00
N ALA A 132 -2.69 -15.08 -10.35
CA ALA A 132 -1.54 -15.32 -9.49
C ALA A 132 -1.21 -14.09 -8.65
N GLU A 133 -1.36 -12.92 -9.25
CA GLU A 133 -0.90 -11.66 -8.69
C GLU A 133 -1.62 -10.50 -9.38
N VAL A 134 -1.83 -9.43 -8.62
CA VAL A 134 -2.27 -8.14 -9.14
C VAL A 134 -1.32 -7.05 -8.67
N THR A 135 -1.04 -6.10 -9.56
CA THR A 135 -0.39 -4.83 -9.23
C THR A 135 -1.34 -3.71 -9.57
N LEU A 136 -1.68 -2.88 -8.58
CA LEU A 136 -2.54 -1.72 -8.76
C LEU A 136 -1.75 -0.43 -8.52
N ASN A 137 -1.96 0.56 -9.39
CA ASN A 137 -1.40 1.90 -9.24
C ASN A 137 -2.56 2.91 -9.30
N ILE A 138 -2.69 3.78 -8.30
CA ILE A 138 -3.75 4.80 -8.22
C ILE A 138 -3.12 6.18 -8.05
N ASN A 139 -3.66 7.18 -8.74
CA ASN A 139 -3.21 8.57 -8.65
C ASN A 139 -4.40 9.53 -8.44
N TRP A 140 -4.25 10.46 -7.49
CA TRP A 140 -5.20 11.53 -7.19
C TRP A 140 -4.53 12.89 -6.85
N THR A 141 -3.30 12.95 -6.34
CA THR A 141 -2.64 14.23 -6.03
C THR A 141 -1.87 14.80 -7.23
N GLY A 142 -1.52 13.95 -8.20
CA GLY A 142 -0.59 14.30 -9.28
C GLY A 142 0.88 14.19 -8.90
N GLY A 143 1.19 13.64 -7.73
CA GLY A 143 2.53 13.19 -7.37
C GLY A 143 3.04 12.11 -8.33
N ALA A 144 4.35 12.02 -8.47
CA ALA A 144 5.00 11.02 -9.30
C ALA A 144 6.37 10.63 -8.76
N ARG A 145 6.71 9.36 -8.91
CA ARG A 145 8.05 8.84 -8.67
C ARG A 145 8.90 9.05 -9.93
N PHE A 146 10.13 9.49 -9.76
CA PHE A 146 11.10 9.60 -10.84
C PHE A 146 12.13 8.47 -10.70
N ASP A 147 12.15 7.57 -11.67
CA ASP A 147 13.22 6.58 -11.83
C ASP A 147 14.29 7.16 -12.74
N SER A 148 15.54 7.12 -12.29
CA SER A 148 16.70 7.53 -13.07
C SER A 148 17.67 6.36 -13.18
N MET A 149 18.22 6.14 -14.37
CA MET A 149 19.30 5.19 -14.63
C MET A 149 20.29 5.81 -15.61
N PRO A 150 21.60 5.60 -15.43
CA PRO A 150 22.62 5.96 -16.42
C PRO A 150 22.21 5.59 -17.85
N ALA A 151 22.32 6.55 -18.76
CA ALA A 151 21.98 6.35 -20.16
C ALA A 151 22.96 5.35 -20.80
N ASP A 152 22.45 4.26 -21.38
CA ASP A 152 23.24 3.31 -22.16
C ASP A 152 23.33 3.78 -23.63
N CYS A 153 24.55 3.88 -24.16
CA CYS A 153 24.81 4.24 -25.56
C CYS A 153 25.01 3.01 -26.48
N GLY A 154 25.02 1.79 -25.93
CA GLY A 154 25.20 0.55 -26.67
C GLY A 154 26.64 0.28 -27.15
N ASN A 155 27.60 1.15 -26.83
CA ASN A 155 29.02 0.97 -27.13
C ASN A 155 29.80 0.62 -25.84
N PRO A 156 30.31 -0.62 -25.70
CA PRO A 156 31.02 -1.06 -24.49
C PRO A 156 32.40 -0.40 -24.30
N GLU A 157 32.96 0.25 -25.33
CA GLU A 157 34.21 0.99 -25.23
C GLU A 157 34.00 2.50 -24.99
N CYS A 158 32.74 2.95 -24.86
CA CYS A 158 32.44 4.35 -24.65
C CYS A 158 32.67 4.76 -23.19
N MET A 159 33.54 5.75 -22.98
CA MET A 159 33.85 6.33 -21.66
C MET A 159 33.17 7.70 -21.43
N ALA A 160 32.27 8.11 -22.34
CA ALA A 160 31.59 9.39 -22.24
C ALA A 160 30.43 9.33 -21.23
N ASP A 161 30.26 10.40 -20.46
CA ASP A 161 29.08 10.59 -19.63
C ASP A 161 27.91 11.04 -20.51
N HIS A 162 26.90 10.19 -20.62
CA HIS A 162 25.70 10.42 -21.42
C HIS A 162 24.53 10.95 -20.58
N GLY A 163 24.78 11.28 -19.32
CA GLY A 163 23.76 11.64 -18.34
C GLY A 163 22.87 10.46 -17.99
N ASP A 164 21.74 10.77 -17.36
CA ASP A 164 20.74 9.78 -16.98
C ASP A 164 19.54 9.81 -17.93
N THR A 165 18.96 8.63 -18.15
CA THR A 165 17.61 8.48 -18.65
C THR A 165 16.66 8.21 -17.49
N GLY A 166 15.42 8.67 -17.57
CA GLY A 166 14.47 8.41 -16.51
C GLY A 166 13.03 8.36 -16.95
N SER A 167 12.21 7.71 -16.13
CA SER A 167 10.76 7.64 -16.29
C SER A 167 10.06 8.23 -15.08
N VAL A 168 9.07 9.07 -15.34
CA VAL A 168 8.16 9.59 -14.32
C VAL A 168 6.94 8.67 -14.26
N VAL A 169 6.69 8.08 -13.10
CA VAL A 169 5.52 7.23 -12.82
C VAL A 169 4.60 8.00 -11.89
N PRO A 170 3.47 8.55 -12.37
CA PRO A 170 2.48 9.16 -11.50
C PRO A 170 1.86 8.11 -10.59
N GLU A 171 2.18 8.14 -9.31
CA GLU A 171 1.65 7.19 -8.33
C GLU A 171 1.54 7.85 -6.96
N ASP A 172 0.34 7.76 -6.38
CA ASP A 172 0.12 8.06 -4.96
C ASP A 172 0.14 6.78 -4.14
N ILE A 173 -0.34 5.69 -4.74
CA ILE A 173 -0.25 4.36 -4.13
C ILE A 173 -0.03 3.28 -5.17
N THR A 174 0.86 2.36 -4.81
CA THR A 174 1.20 1.17 -5.59
C THR A 174 1.18 -0.03 -4.66
N LEU A 175 0.35 -1.02 -4.97
CA LEU A 175 0.25 -2.25 -4.20
C LEU A 175 0.42 -3.45 -5.12
N ARG A 176 1.23 -4.41 -4.70
CA ARG A 176 1.42 -5.71 -5.34
C ARG A 176 0.93 -6.79 -4.38
N ILE A 177 -0.02 -7.59 -4.84
CA ILE A 177 -0.66 -8.63 -4.02
C ILE A 177 -0.54 -9.93 -4.80
N ALA A 178 0.21 -10.88 -4.25
CA ALA A 178 0.52 -12.16 -4.84
C ALA A 178 -0.11 -13.29 -4.02
N ALA A 179 -0.80 -14.21 -4.69
CA ALA A 179 -1.48 -15.31 -4.02
C ALA A 179 -0.53 -16.23 -3.24
N THR A 180 0.77 -16.26 -3.57
CA THR A 180 1.78 -17.00 -2.83
C THR A 180 2.13 -16.38 -1.47
N ALA A 181 1.89 -15.07 -1.30
CA ALA A 181 2.19 -14.33 -0.07
C ALA A 181 0.91 -14.02 0.71
N GLU A 182 -0.11 -13.42 0.07
CA GLU A 182 -1.34 -12.99 0.73
C GLU A 182 -2.52 -13.96 0.55
N GLY A 183 -2.36 -15.01 -0.28
CA GLY A 183 -3.40 -16.00 -0.58
C GLY A 183 -4.35 -15.58 -1.71
N ASP A 184 -5.02 -16.56 -2.31
CA ASP A 184 -5.90 -16.33 -3.47
C ASP A 184 -7.05 -15.35 -3.16
N THR A 185 -7.62 -15.42 -1.94
CA THR A 185 -8.68 -14.50 -1.49
C THR A 185 -8.25 -13.03 -1.53
N ALA A 186 -7.02 -12.70 -1.12
CA ALA A 186 -6.55 -11.32 -1.11
C ALA A 186 -6.40 -10.76 -2.54
N VAL A 187 -5.94 -11.59 -3.47
CA VAL A 187 -5.83 -11.23 -4.89
C VAL A 187 -7.22 -10.99 -5.51
N GLU A 188 -8.20 -11.83 -5.16
CA GLU A 188 -9.59 -11.68 -5.60
C GLU A 188 -10.26 -10.43 -5.01
N GLU A 189 -10.07 -10.17 -3.70
CA GLU A 189 -10.55 -8.96 -3.02
C GLU A 189 -9.98 -7.70 -3.67
N ALA A 190 -8.68 -7.68 -3.96
CA ALA A 190 -8.02 -6.56 -4.63
C ALA A 190 -8.55 -6.31 -6.05
N ARG A 191 -8.74 -7.37 -6.84
CA ARG A 191 -9.38 -7.26 -8.16
C ARG A 191 -10.82 -6.74 -8.04
N SER A 192 -11.57 -7.22 -7.05
CA SER A 192 -12.94 -6.77 -6.79
C SER A 192 -12.99 -5.29 -6.42
N PHE A 193 -12.11 -4.84 -5.53
CA PHE A 193 -11.93 -3.44 -5.14
C PHE A 193 -11.66 -2.56 -6.37
N VAL A 194 -10.68 -2.92 -7.20
CA VAL A 194 -10.35 -2.14 -8.41
C VAL A 194 -11.53 -2.08 -9.37
N ARG A 195 -12.27 -3.17 -9.56
CA ARG A 195 -13.50 -3.17 -10.37
C ARG A 195 -14.57 -2.24 -9.80
N ALA A 196 -14.71 -2.18 -8.48
CA ALA A 196 -15.65 -1.27 -7.83
C ALA A 196 -15.22 0.19 -7.98
N LEU A 197 -13.94 0.47 -7.77
CA LEU A 197 -13.36 1.81 -7.92
C LEU A 197 -13.52 2.33 -9.35
N ARG A 198 -13.23 1.52 -10.37
CA ARG A 198 -13.46 1.88 -11.79
C ARG A 198 -14.91 2.26 -12.09
N ARG A 199 -15.88 1.57 -11.47
CA ARG A 199 -17.30 1.92 -11.65
C ARG A 199 -17.64 3.23 -10.96
N ALA A 200 -17.09 3.45 -9.77
CA ALA A 200 -17.30 4.67 -9.01
C ALA A 200 -16.70 5.88 -9.76
N THR A 201 -15.49 5.77 -10.30
CA THR A 201 -14.86 6.88 -11.05
C THR A 201 -15.64 7.28 -12.29
N ILE A 202 -16.24 6.33 -13.02
CA ILE A 202 -17.09 6.63 -14.19
C ILE A 202 -18.42 7.28 -13.78
N LYS A 203 -18.98 6.93 -12.61
CA LYS A 203 -20.25 7.51 -12.14
C LYS A 203 -20.11 8.99 -11.73
N HIS A 204 -18.92 9.39 -11.29
CA HIS A 204 -18.64 10.70 -10.69
C HIS A 204 -17.69 11.58 -11.51
N GLY A 205 -17.29 11.14 -12.70
CA GLY A 205 -16.54 11.93 -13.70
C GLY A 205 -17.45 12.45 -14.79
#